data_AF-A0A2H0IV48-F1
#
_entry.id   AF-A0A2H0IV48-F1
#
_cell.length_a   1.000
_cell.length_b   1.000
_cell.length_c   1.000
_cell.angle_alpha   90.00
_cell.angle_beta   90.00
_cell.angle_gamma   90.00
#
_symmetry.space_group_name_H-M   'P 1'
#
loop_
_entity.id
_entity.type
_entity.pdbx_description
1 polymer ?
#
loop_
_entity_poly.entity_id
_entity_poly.type
_entity_poly.pdbx_seq_one_letter_code
_entity_poly.pdbx_strand_id
1 'polypeptide(L)' 'MNCQQATRLISESQERPLSFSEKVTLKMHLMMCSGCKNFSLQIPFLSQAMKAYAKGLNEGHDGTRQGEHPES' A
#
# COMPACT_ATOMS: atom_id res chain seq x y z
N MET A 1 17.08 11.02 6.00
CA MET A 1 15.91 10.30 6.55
C MET A 1 16.36 9.34 7.63
N ASN A 2 15.58 9.20 8.70
CA ASN A 2 15.81 8.19 9.74
C ASN A 2 14.86 7.00 9.56
N CYS A 3 15.12 5.89 10.25
CA CYS A 3 14.29 4.68 10.18
C CYS A 3 12.80 4.97 10.46
N GLN A 4 12.49 5.87 11.40
CA GLN A 4 11.12 6.26 11.70
C GLN A 4 10.41 6.95 10.53
N GLN A 5 11.13 7.80 9.78
CA GLN A 5 10.60 8.44 8.57
C GLN A 5 10.44 7.41 7.43
N ALA A 6 11.38 6.46 7.32
CA ALA A 6 11.28 5.36 6.36
C ALA A 6 10.00 4.54 6.59
N THR A 7 9.78 4.09 7.82
CA THR A 7 8.58 3.34 8.25
C THR A 7 7.31 4.13 7.98
N ARG A 8 7.32 5.45 8.25
CA ARG A 8 6.18 6.32 7.98
C ARG A 8 5.88 6.42 6.48
N LEU A 9 6.88 6.68 5.64
CA LEU A 9 6.70 6.68 4.18
C LEU A 9 6.22 5.32 3.63
N ILE A 10 6.68 4.21 4.21
CA ILE A 10 6.23 2.86 3.85
C ILE A 10 4.75 2.67 4.20
N SER A 11 4.31 3.14 5.37
CA SER A 11 2.89 3.15 5.74
C SER A 11 2.08 4.05 4.81
N GLU A 12 2.57 5.28 4.60
CA GLU A 12 1.92 6.27 3.72
C GLU A 12 1.77 5.75 2.29
N SER A 13 2.72 4.93 1.81
CA SER A 13 2.62 4.30 0.48
C SER A 13 1.39 3.41 0.28
N GLN A 14 0.79 2.94 1.38
CA GLN A 14 -0.40 2.08 1.34
C GLN A 14 -1.70 2.90 1.26
N GLU A 15 -1.73 4.04 1.93
CA GLU A 15 -2.87 4.97 1.95
C GLU A 15 -2.85 5.94 0.76
N ARG A 16 -1.66 6.41 0.37
CA ARG A 16 -1.44 7.37 -0.71
C ARG A 16 -0.26 6.98 -1.60
N PRO A 17 -0.31 7.28 -2.91
CA PRO A 17 0.88 7.16 -3.74
C PRO A 17 1.95 8.16 -3.28
N LEU A 18 3.12 7.66 -2.90
CA LEU A 18 4.28 8.51 -2.61
C LEU A 18 4.72 9.29 -3.84
N SER A 19 5.21 10.52 -3.60
CA SER A 19 5.86 11.34 -4.63
C SER A 19 7.15 10.69 -5.11
N PHE A 20 7.60 11.03 -6.32
CA PHE A 20 8.80 10.45 -6.92
C PHE A 20 10.04 10.65 -6.03
N SER A 21 10.21 11.86 -5.47
CA SER A 21 11.30 12.20 -4.55
C SER A 21 11.27 11.40 -3.23
N GLU A 22 10.08 11.16 -2.68
CA GLU A 22 9.89 10.35 -1.46
C GLU A 22 10.26 8.88 -1.74
N LYS A 23 9.84 8.35 -2.90
CA LYS A 23 10.20 6.99 -3.35
C LYS A 23 11.71 6.81 -3.50
N VAL A 24 12.39 7.75 -4.15
CA VAL A 24 13.85 7.69 -4.36
C VAL A 24 14.59 7.74 -3.03
N THR A 25 14.21 8.68 -2.15
CA THR A 25 14.79 8.86 -0.83
C THR A 25 14.63 7.58 0.00
N LEU A 26 13.41 7.04 0.06
CA LEU A 26 13.11 5.78 0.73
C LEU A 26 13.98 4.64 0.18
N LYS A 27 14.03 4.45 -1.15
CA LYS A 27 14.84 3.40 -1.79
C LYS A 27 16.31 3.49 -1.41
N MET A 28 16.88 4.70 -1.39
CA MET A 28 18.28 4.93 -1.02
C MET A 28 18.58 4.43 0.40
N HIS A 29 17.70 4.75 1.35
CA HIS A 29 17.88 4.33 2.73
C HIS A 29 17.60 2.84 2.93
N LEU A 30 16.67 2.23 2.19
CA LEU A 30 16.48 0.78 2.20
C LEU A 30 17.73 0.03 1.69
N MET A 31 18.51 0.64 0.80
CA MET A 31 19.79 0.05 0.37
C MET A 31 20.86 0.12 1.46
N MET A 32 20.83 1.14 2.31
CA MET A 32 21.80 1.34 3.40
C MET A 32 21.37 0.74 4.75
N CYS A 33 20.07 0.46 4.93
CA CYS A 33 19.50 -0.04 6.16
C CYS A 33 18.72 -1.33 5.93
N SER A 34 19.32 -2.46 6.29
CA SER A 34 18.70 -3.79 6.18
C SER A 34 17.42 -3.93 7.01
N GLY A 35 17.31 -3.24 8.15
CA GLY A 35 16.11 -3.27 8.99
C GLY A 35 14.90 -2.66 8.28
N CYS A 36 15.07 -1.47 7.72
CA CYS A 36 14.02 -0.83 6.94
C CYS A 36 13.74 -1.60 5.64
N LYS A 37 14.78 -2.16 4.99
CA LYS A 37 14.64 -3.03 3.81
C LYS A 37 13.69 -4.19 4.08
N ASN A 38 13.91 -4.92 5.18
CA ASN A 38 13.08 -6.05 5.57
C ASN A 38 11.64 -5.63 5.88
N PHE A 39 11.47 -4.49 6.56
CA PHE A 39 10.15 -3.93 6.83
C PHE A 39 9.40 -3.54 5.54
N SER A 40 10.09 -2.90 4.60
CA SER A 40 9.55 -2.51 3.30
C SER A 40 9.18 -3.70 2.41
N LEU A 41 9.74 -4.89 2.65
CA LEU A 41 9.38 -6.12 1.94
C LEU A 41 8.14 -6.79 2.54
N GLN A 42 7.97 -6.72 3.85
CA GLN A 42 6.86 -7.38 4.56
C GLN A 42 5.52 -6.63 4.43
N ILE A 43 5.53 -5.31 4.53
CA ILE A 43 4.31 -4.49 4.45
C ILE A 43 3.54 -4.65 3.13
N PRO A 44 4.15 -4.55 1.94
CA PRO A 44 3.43 -4.68 0.68
C PRO A 44 2.97 -6.11 0.40
N PHE A 45 3.53 -7.13 1.06
CA PHE A 45 3.01 -8.50 0.96
C PHE A 45 1.63 -8.60 1.60
N LEU A 46 1.44 -7.99 2.78
CA LEU A 46 0.12 -7.91 3.42
C LEU A 46 -0.85 -7.09 2.56
N SER A 47 -0.43 -5.93 2.05
CA SER A 47 -1.28 -5.10 1.19
C SER A 47 -1.67 -5.80 -0.12
N GLN A 48 -0.71 -6.47 -0.77
CA GLN A 48 -0.98 -7.23 -2.00
C GLN A 48 -1.81 -8.48 -1.73
N ALA A 49 -1.60 -9.19 -0.63
CA ALA A 49 -2.42 -10.33 -0.23
C ALA A 49 -3.86 -9.89 0.09
N MET A 50 -4.05 -8.78 0.82
CA MET A 50 -5.36 -8.19 1.10
C MET A 50 -6.03 -7.70 -0.19
N LYS A 51 -5.29 -7.07 -1.10
CA LYS A 51 -5.80 -6.63 -2.39
C LYS A 51 -6.12 -7.80 -3.33
N ALA A 52 -5.31 -8.85 -3.32
CA ALA A 52 -5.55 -10.08 -4.06
C ALA A 52 -6.75 -10.85 -3.47
N TYR A 53 -6.93 -10.85 -2.16
CA TYR A 53 -8.11 -11.39 -1.49
C TYR A 53 -9.37 -10.58 -1.83
N ALA A 54 -9.32 -9.26 -1.74
CA ALA A 54 -10.40 -8.37 -2.15
C ALA A 54 -10.72 -8.47 -3.65
N LYS A 55 -9.71 -8.73 -4.49
CA LYS A 55 -9.88 -8.96 -5.93
C LYS A 55 -10.41 -10.36 -6.23
N GLY A 56 -9.98 -11.38 -5.48
CA GLY A 56 -10.47 -12.76 -5.57
C GLY A 56 -11.92 -12.93 -5.10
N LEU A 57 -12.43 -12.02 -4.27
CA LEU A 57 -13.86 -11.90 -3.99
C LEU A 57 -14.67 -11.31 -5.16
N ASN A 58 -14.01 -10.69 -6.16
CA ASN A 58 -14.67 -10.05 -7.30
C ASN A 58 -14.79 -10.97 -8.54
N GLU A 59 -14.19 -12.16 -8.52
CA GLU A 59 -14.37 -13.19 -9.57
C GLU A 59 -15.32 -14.31 -9.09
N GLY A 60 -16.39 -13.92 -8.38
CA GLY A 60 -17.36 -14.85 -7.79
C GLY A 60 -18.74 -14.29 -7.41
N HIS A 61 -19.11 -13.08 -7.83
CA HIS A 61 -20.51 -12.63 -7.75
C HIS A 61 -20.85 -11.71 -8.93
N ASP A 62 -21.48 -12.33 -9.91
CA ASP A 62 -22.51 -11.79 -10.80
C ASP A 62 -23.12 -10.46 -10.34
N GLY A 63 -23.18 -9.51 -11.27
CA GLY A 63 -23.77 -8.21 -11.01
C GLY A 63 -25.29 -8.31 -10.82
N THR A 64 -25.78 -7.79 -9.70
CA THR A 64 -27.02 -7.01 -9.65
C THR A 64 -27.15 -6.40 -8.25
N ARG A 65 -26.89 -5.10 -8.14
CA ARG A 65 -27.96 -4.10 -8.02
C ARG A 65 -27.34 -2.71 -7.95
N GLN A 66 -27.71 -1.87 -8.92
CA GLN A 66 -27.76 -0.42 -8.72
C GLN A 66 -28.47 -0.11 -7.40
N GLY A 67 -27.93 0.89 -6.70
CA GLY A 67 -28.57 1.57 -5.61
C GLY A 67 -28.01 2.98 -5.61
N GLU A 68 -28.49 3.75 -6.56
CA GLU A 68 -28.18 5.15 -6.75
C GLU A 68 -28.53 5.98 -5.50
N HIS A 69 -27.85 7.12 -5.44
CA HIS A 69 -27.79 8.22 -4.47
C HIS A 69 -29.15 8.75 -3.93
N PRO A 70 -29.13 9.62 -2.89
CA PRO A 70 -30.29 10.04 -2.12
C PRO A 70 -31.08 11.17 -2.81
N GLU A 71 -32.38 11.31 -2.49
CA GLU A 71 -33.09 12.59 -2.31
C GLU A 71 -34.57 12.36 -1.99
N SER A 72 -35.00 12.82 -0.80
CA SER A 72 -36.30 13.44 -0.44
C SER A 72 -36.60 13.26 1.05
#